data_AF-A0A2M7QI54-F1
#
_entry.id   AF-A0A2M7QI54-F1
#
_cell.length_a   1.000
_cell.length_b   1.000
_cell.length_c   1.000
_cell.angle_alpha   90.00
_cell.angle_beta   90.00
_cell.angle_gamma   90.00
#
_symmetry.space_group_name_H-M   'P 1'
#
loop_
_entity.id
_entity.type
_entity.pdbx_description
1 polymer ?
#
loop_
_entity_poly.entity_id
_entity_poly.type
_entity_poly.pdbx_seq_one_letter_code
_entity_poly.pdbx_strand_id
1 'polypeptide(L)'
;MFPPVVYAQCPVCVVTIGGGLFIAKKLGIDDLLVSIWLSALNTAVAFWFASFMKNKLLKNGFGWTIAFYFLTIGTLFFTKQIGHKYNTFLGIDKVVAGTTIGFIISLVAIIIDRIIRIKNNGKVLFYYQKVVIPFVILLLTTLIFMYIMQFIKR
;
A
#
# COMPACT_ATOMS: atom_id res chain seq x y z
N MET A 1 -28.37 -16.43 14.07
CA MET A 1 -27.11 -17.11 13.73
C MET A 1 -26.15 -16.06 13.21
N PHE A 2 -25.27 -15.55 14.09
CA PHE A 2 -24.27 -14.56 13.72
C PHE A 2 -23.14 -15.25 12.96
N PRO A 3 -22.67 -14.72 11.82
CA PRO A 3 -21.54 -15.32 11.12
C PRO A 3 -20.30 -15.31 12.03
N PRO A 4 -19.46 -16.36 12.00
CA PRO A 4 -18.20 -16.35 12.73
C PRO A 4 -17.37 -15.15 12.28
N VAL A 5 -16.62 -14.57 13.21
CA VAL A 5 -15.76 -13.41 12.97
C VAL A 5 -14.68 -13.83 11.98
N VAL A 6 -14.94 -13.60 10.69
CA VAL A 6 -13.96 -13.80 9.64
C VAL A 6 -12.99 -12.63 9.75
N TYR A 7 -11.75 -12.92 10.16
CA TYR A 7 -10.64 -11.98 9.97
C TYR A 7 -10.52 -11.73 8.47
N ALA A 8 -11.16 -10.65 8.00
CA ALA A 8 -11.25 -10.26 6.59
C ALA A 8 -9.91 -9.76 6.01
N GLN A 9 -8.93 -9.60 6.88
CA GLN A 9 -7.53 -9.36 6.53
C GLN A 9 -6.82 -10.70 6.57
N CYS A 10 -6.09 -11.08 5.51
CA CYS A 10 -5.26 -12.27 5.53
C CYS A 10 -4.44 -12.26 6.84
N PRO A 11 -4.62 -13.24 7.74
CA PRO A 11 -3.99 -13.20 9.07
C PRO A 11 -2.47 -13.05 8.96
N VAL A 12 -1.90 -13.67 7.91
CA VAL A 12 -0.49 -13.52 7.53
C VAL A 12 -0.15 -12.07 7.19
N CYS A 13 -0.99 -11.34 6.46
CA CYS A 13 -0.74 -9.92 6.16
C CYS A 13 -0.81 -9.06 7.42
N VAL A 14 -1.76 -9.28 8.32
CA VAL A 14 -1.86 -8.50 9.57
C VAL A 14 -0.66 -8.76 10.47
N VAL A 15 -0.27 -10.03 10.64
CA VAL A 15 0.88 -10.41 11.45
C VAL A 15 2.18 -9.90 10.83
N THR A 16 2.34 -10.04 9.51
CA THR A 16 3.54 -9.56 8.79
C THR A 16 3.64 -8.03 8.80
N ILE A 17 2.52 -7.31 8.62
CA ILE A 17 2.48 -5.85 8.66
C ILE A 17 2.70 -5.35 10.08
N GLY A 18 1.97 -5.89 11.06
CA GLY A 18 2.11 -5.49 12.46
C GLY A 18 3.52 -5.76 13.00
N GLY A 19 4.07 -6.94 12.71
CA GLY A 19 5.45 -7.28 13.06
C GLY A 19 6.49 -6.44 12.30
N GLY A 20 6.29 -6.25 10.99
CA GLY A 20 7.18 -5.43 10.16
C GLY A 20 7.23 -3.96 10.58
N LEU A 21 6.07 -3.36 10.88
CA LEU A 21 5.98 -2.00 11.42
C LEU A 21 6.65 -1.89 12.79
N PHE A 22 6.44 -2.88 13.66
CA PHE A 22 7.06 -2.88 14.99
C PHE A 22 8.59 -2.94 14.90
N ILE A 23 9.12 -3.79 14.01
CA ILE A 23 10.56 -3.90 13.75
C ILE A 23 11.08 -2.62 13.10
N ALA A 24 10.39 -2.07 12.10
CA ALA A 24 10.78 -0.84 11.41
C ALA A 24 10.88 0.35 12.38
N LYS A 25 9.93 0.46 13.31
CA LYS A 25 9.93 1.51 14.34
C LYS A 25 11.08 1.34 15.31
N LYS A 26 11.44 0.10 15.67
CA LYS A 26 12.61 -0.19 16.52
C LYS A 26 13.95 0.11 15.82
N LEU A 27 13.99 -0.05 14.50
CA LEU A 27 15.15 0.28 13.66
C LEU A 27 15.26 1.78 13.33
N GLY A 28 14.31 2.61 13.77
CA GLY A 28 14.32 4.05 13.51
C GLY A 28 14.05 4.44 12.06
N ILE A 29 13.34 3.57 11.30
CA ILE A 29 12.94 3.89 9.92
C ILE A 29 11.90 5.01 9.96
N ASP A 30 12.07 6.00 9.08
CA ASP A 30 11.15 7.14 8.96
C ASP A 30 9.69 6.68 8.65
N ASP A 31 8.71 7.25 9.36
CA ASP A 31 7.28 6.90 9.25
C ASP A 31 6.73 7.03 7.82
N LEU A 32 7.34 7.88 6.99
CA LEU A 32 6.98 8.07 5.57
C LEU A 32 7.24 6.80 4.75
N LEU A 33 8.37 6.14 4.96
CA LEU A 33 8.68 4.90 4.26
C LEU A 33 7.68 3.81 4.66
N VAL A 34 7.42 3.70 5.96
CA VAL A 34 6.50 2.72 6.51
C VAL A 34 5.08 2.90 5.95
N SER A 35 4.61 4.14 5.84
CA SER A 35 3.27 4.44 5.31
C SER A 35 3.12 4.20 3.81
N ILE A 36 4.21 4.32 3.02
CA ILE A 36 4.25 3.89 1.60
C ILE A 36 3.95 2.39 1.49
N TRP A 37 4.67 1.56 2.26
CA TRP A 37 4.49 0.10 2.25
C TRP A 37 3.12 -0.31 2.76
N LEU A 38 2.61 0.36 3.80
CA LEU A 38 1.27 0.13 4.34
C LEU A 38 0.20 0.33 3.26
N SER A 39 0.26 1.45 2.52
CA SER A 39 -0.70 1.76 1.45
C SER A 39 -0.60 0.82 0.25
N ALA A 40 0.60 0.35 -0.06
CA ALA A 40 0.81 -0.61 -1.13
C ALA A 40 0.19 -1.98 -0.82
N LEU A 41 0.37 -2.45 0.41
CA LEU A 41 -0.26 -3.68 0.87
C LEU A 41 -1.78 -3.54 0.92
N ASN A 42 -2.28 -2.39 1.36
CA ASN A 42 -3.70 -2.07 1.35
C ASN A 42 -4.30 -2.17 -0.07
N THR A 43 -3.59 -1.67 -1.07
CA THR A 43 -3.96 -1.78 -2.49
C THR A 43 -3.95 -3.24 -2.98
N ALA A 44 -2.93 -4.02 -2.61
CA ALA A 44 -2.86 -5.44 -2.97
C ALA A 44 -4.03 -6.24 -2.37
N VAL A 45 -4.38 -5.96 -1.10
CA VAL A 45 -5.52 -6.57 -0.42
C VAL A 45 -6.83 -6.14 -1.07
N ALA A 46 -6.98 -4.88 -1.50
CA ALA A 46 -8.16 -4.42 -2.23
C ALA A 46 -8.40 -5.20 -3.52
N PHE A 47 -7.36 -5.40 -4.33
CA PHE A 47 -7.46 -6.16 -5.58
C PHE A 47 -7.69 -7.65 -5.34
N TRP A 48 -7.15 -8.21 -4.27
CA TRP A 48 -7.44 -9.57 -3.85
C TRP A 48 -8.90 -9.71 -3.37
N PHE A 49 -9.37 -8.78 -2.54
CA PHE A 49 -10.74 -8.75 -2.03
C PHE A 49 -11.77 -8.64 -3.17
N ALA A 50 -11.50 -7.78 -4.16
CA ALA A 50 -12.33 -7.67 -5.36
C ALA A 50 -12.43 -8.99 -6.15
N SER A 51 -11.40 -9.85 -6.09
CA SER A 51 -11.43 -11.15 -6.77
C SER A 51 -12.37 -12.17 -6.12
N PHE A 52 -12.66 -12.00 -4.83
CA PHE A 52 -13.59 -12.86 -4.08
C PHE A 52 -15.06 -12.50 -4.34
N MET A 53 -15.33 -11.30 -4.84
CA MET A 53 -16.69 -10.80 -5.08
C MET A 53 -17.33 -11.44 -6.31
N LYS A 54 -18.52 -12.04 -6.11
CA LYS A 54 -19.31 -12.69 -7.17
C LYS A 54 -20.06 -11.69 -8.06
N ASN A 55 -20.43 -10.53 -7.52
CA ASN A 55 -21.20 -9.51 -8.24
C ASN A 55 -20.32 -8.72 -9.22
N LYS A 56 -20.79 -8.56 -10.46
CA LYS A 56 -20.04 -7.90 -11.55
C LYS A 56 -19.63 -6.45 -11.22
N LEU A 57 -20.47 -5.72 -10.49
CA LEU A 57 -20.18 -4.35 -10.03
C LEU A 57 -19.11 -4.30 -8.94
N LEU A 58 -19.07 -5.29 -8.05
CA LEU A 58 -18.14 -5.34 -6.90
C LEU A 58 -16.81 -6.03 -7.25
N LYS A 59 -16.67 -6.55 -8.47
CA LYS A 59 -15.43 -7.16 -8.97
C LYS A 59 -14.40 -6.12 -9.43
N ASN A 60 -14.74 -4.82 -9.37
CA ASN A 60 -13.83 -3.74 -9.75
C ASN A 60 -12.78 -3.47 -8.66
N GLY A 61 -11.56 -3.95 -8.87
CA GLY A 61 -10.43 -3.76 -7.94
C GLY A 61 -10.09 -2.29 -7.65
N PHE A 62 -10.29 -1.40 -8.63
CA PHE A 62 -10.03 0.04 -8.44
C PHE A 62 -10.99 0.68 -7.44
N GLY A 63 -12.27 0.30 -7.45
CA GLY A 63 -13.26 0.81 -6.51
C GLY A 63 -12.93 0.43 -5.06
N TRP A 64 -12.56 -0.83 -4.83
CA TRP A 64 -12.12 -1.30 -3.51
C TRP A 64 -10.83 -0.65 -3.05
N THR A 65 -9.90 -0.38 -3.97
CA THR A 65 -8.63 0.28 -3.65
C THR A 65 -8.86 1.69 -3.12
N ILE A 66 -9.77 2.45 -3.75
CA ILE A 66 -10.18 3.78 -3.29
C ILE A 66 -10.89 3.67 -1.93
N ALA A 67 -11.83 2.73 -1.78
CA ALA A 67 -12.56 2.53 -0.53
C ALA A 67 -11.61 2.21 0.65
N PHE A 68 -10.67 1.30 0.45
CA PHE A 68 -9.68 0.95 1.47
C PHE A 68 -8.66 2.05 1.74
N TYR A 69 -8.33 2.89 0.76
CA TYR A 69 -7.52 4.08 1.00
C TYR A 69 -8.21 5.04 1.98
N PHE A 70 -9.48 5.40 1.72
CA PHE A 70 -10.24 6.26 2.63
C PHE A 70 -10.47 5.62 3.99
N LEU A 71 -10.73 4.31 4.03
CA LEU A 71 -10.84 3.57 5.29
C LEU A 71 -9.54 3.67 6.09
N THR A 72 -8.39 3.49 5.45
CA THR A 72 -7.07 3.58 6.09
C THR A 72 -6.86 4.97 6.67
N ILE A 73 -7.03 6.03 5.88
CA ILE A 73 -6.93 7.42 6.36
C ILE A 73 -7.88 7.68 7.53
N GLY A 74 -9.12 7.19 7.45
CA GLY A 74 -10.10 7.29 8.54
C GLY A 74 -9.62 6.59 9.81
N THR A 75 -9.15 5.34 9.73
CA THR A 75 -8.65 4.61 10.91
C THR A 75 -7.43 5.27 11.55
N LEU A 76 -6.53 5.83 10.75
CA LEU A 76 -5.36 6.56 11.24
C LEU A 76 -5.75 7.88 11.92
N PHE A 77 -6.81 8.54 11.45
CA PHE A 77 -7.37 9.71 12.11
C PHE A 77 -8.01 9.35 13.46
N PHE A 78 -8.82 8.29 13.51
CA PHE A 78 -9.46 7.82 14.75
C PHE A 78 -8.44 7.37 15.80
N THR A 79 -7.35 6.73 15.38
CA THR A 79 -6.26 6.30 16.26
C THR A 79 -5.28 7.43 16.63
N LYS A 80 -5.54 8.67 16.15
CA LYS A 80 -4.71 9.86 16.38
C LYS A 80 -3.24 9.67 15.97
N GLN A 81 -2.99 8.83 14.97
CA GLN A 81 -1.65 8.60 14.43
C GLN A 81 -1.23 9.68 13.42
N ILE A 82 -2.18 10.50 12.95
CA ILE A 82 -1.99 11.62 12.02
C ILE A 82 -2.11 12.95 12.78
N GLY A 83 -1.32 13.96 12.39
CA GLY A 83 -1.46 15.34 12.85
C GLY A 83 -0.47 15.73 13.94
N HIS A 84 0.60 14.96 14.14
CA HIS A 84 1.66 15.32 15.06
C HIS A 84 2.51 16.46 14.47
N LYS A 85 2.57 17.59 15.18
CA LYS A 85 3.24 18.84 14.77
C LYS A 85 4.73 18.67 14.43
N TYR A 86 5.38 17.62 14.96
CA TYR A 86 6.79 17.30 14.74
C TYR A 86 7.03 16.22 13.66
N ASN A 87 5.98 15.66 13.06
CA ASN A 87 6.08 14.59 12.07
C ASN A 87 5.63 15.04 10.68
N THR A 88 6.14 16.19 10.22
CA THR A 88 5.81 16.74 8.91
C THR A 88 6.94 16.51 7.90
N PHE A 89 6.56 16.29 6.64
CA PHE A 89 7.41 16.28 5.47
C PHE A 89 6.80 17.26 4.46
N LEU A 90 7.57 18.29 4.09
CA LEU A 90 7.10 19.38 3.20
C LEU A 90 5.81 20.09 3.71
N GLY A 91 5.60 20.16 5.02
CA GLY A 91 4.42 20.79 5.63
C GLY A 91 3.17 19.89 5.71
N ILE A 92 3.23 18.67 5.20
CA ILE A 92 2.17 17.64 5.31
C ILE A 92 2.63 16.57 6.31
N ASP A 93 1.70 15.93 7.02
CA ASP A 93 2.02 14.79 7.88
C ASP A 93 2.71 13.65 7.09
N LYS A 94 3.84 13.14 7.61
CA LYS A 94 4.65 12.09 6.96
C LYS A 94 3.84 10.85 6.62
N VAL A 95 2.94 10.46 7.51
CA VAL A 95 2.12 9.27 7.36
C VAL A 95 1.16 9.47 6.20
N VAL A 96 0.44 10.61 6.18
CA VAL A 96 -0.50 10.96 5.09
C VAL A 96 0.21 11.04 3.74
N ALA A 97 1.35 11.74 3.69
CA ALA A 97 2.15 11.87 2.48
C ALA A 97 2.58 10.50 1.95
N GLY A 98 3.18 9.65 2.79
CA GLY A 98 3.62 8.32 2.36
C GLY A 98 2.46 7.39 2.00
N THR A 99 1.31 7.43 2.70
CA THR A 99 0.12 6.67 2.29
C THR A 99 -0.38 7.09 0.90
N THR A 100 -0.37 8.39 0.61
CA THR A 100 -0.83 8.92 -0.68
C THR A 100 0.13 8.52 -1.80
N ILE A 101 1.43 8.67 -1.57
CA ILE A 101 2.49 8.27 -2.50
C ILE A 101 2.41 6.77 -2.79
N GLY A 102 2.35 5.93 -1.75
CA GLY A 102 2.25 4.48 -1.90
C GLY A 102 0.99 4.03 -2.65
N PHE A 103 -0.13 4.72 -2.45
CA PHE A 103 -1.37 4.46 -3.19
C PHE A 103 -1.19 4.74 -4.68
N ILE A 104 -0.68 5.91 -5.05
CA ILE A 104 -0.47 6.31 -6.45
C ILE A 104 0.50 5.35 -7.15
N ILE A 105 1.63 5.05 -6.51
CA ILE A 105 2.64 4.15 -7.07
C ILE A 105 2.09 2.73 -7.27
N SER A 106 1.30 2.24 -6.33
CA SER A 106 0.70 0.91 -6.44
C SER A 106 -0.30 0.83 -7.59
N LEU A 107 -1.10 1.88 -7.79
CA LEU A 107 -1.98 1.98 -8.96
C LEU A 107 -1.19 2.02 -10.26
N VAL A 108 -0.11 2.81 -10.33
CA VAL A 108 0.78 2.87 -11.50
C VAL A 108 1.38 1.50 -11.79
N ALA A 109 1.86 0.77 -10.78
CA ALA A 109 2.42 -0.56 -10.94
C ALA A 109 1.41 -1.57 -11.52
N ILE A 110 0.15 -1.51 -11.07
CA ILE A 110 -0.93 -2.37 -11.59
C ILE A 110 -1.27 -2.00 -13.04
N ILE A 111 -1.28 -0.70 -13.36
CA ILE A 111 -1.50 -0.23 -14.73
C ILE A 111 -0.35 -0.71 -15.64
N ILE A 112 0.90 -0.64 -15.18
CA ILE A 112 2.07 -1.14 -15.91
C ILE A 112 1.94 -2.65 -16.18
N ASP A 113 1.59 -3.47 -15.18
CA ASP A 113 1.35 -4.91 -15.38
C ASP A 113 0.26 -5.17 -16.43
N ARG A 114 -0.83 -4.38 -16.40
CA ARG A 114 -1.92 -4.48 -17.39
C ARG A 114 -1.45 -4.09 -18.79
N ILE A 115 -0.67 -3.00 -18.94
CA ILE A 115 -0.13 -2.55 -20.24
C ILE A 115 0.78 -3.62 -20.83
N ILE A 116 1.68 -4.21 -20.02
CA ILE A 116 2.59 -5.27 -20.47
C ILE A 116 1.79 -6.48 -20.98
N ARG A 117 0.74 -6.88 -20.27
CA ARG A 117 -0.13 -7.99 -20.71
C ARG A 117 -0.82 -7.66 -22.03
N ILE A 118 -1.36 -6.44 -22.19
CA ILE A 118 -2.03 -6.03 -23.44
C ILE A 118 -1.04 -6.09 -24.60
N LYS A 119 0.18 -5.59 -24.42
CA LYS A 119 1.24 -5.61 -25.44
C LYS A 119 1.71 -7.03 -25.77
N ASN A 120 1.60 -7.96 -24.82
CA ASN A 120 2.03 -9.35 -24.96
C ASN A 120 0.88 -10.33 -25.24
N ASN A 121 -0.18 -9.90 -25.93
CA ASN A 121 -1.35 -10.73 -26.29
C ASN A 121 -2.03 -11.41 -25.09
N GLY A 122 -2.08 -10.72 -23.95
CA GLY A 122 -2.64 -11.21 -22.69
C GLY A 122 -1.72 -12.14 -21.89
N LYS A 123 -0.54 -12.50 -22.42
CA LYS A 123 0.42 -13.39 -21.75
C LYS A 123 1.29 -12.64 -20.75
N VAL A 124 1.64 -13.30 -19.66
CA VAL A 124 2.69 -12.82 -18.73
C VAL A 124 4.06 -12.95 -19.40
N LEU A 125 4.92 -11.97 -19.16
CA LEU A 125 6.29 -11.91 -19.69
C LEU A 125 7.23 -12.84 -18.90
N PHE A 126 6.98 -12.99 -17.59
CA PHE A 126 7.70 -13.90 -16.71
C PHE A 126 6.82 -14.35 -15.53
N TYR A 127 7.29 -15.36 -14.79
CA TYR A 127 6.55 -15.93 -13.66
C TYR A 127 6.42 -14.92 -12.50
N TYR A 128 5.25 -14.88 -11.85
CA TYR A 128 4.90 -13.90 -10.80
C TYR A 128 4.97 -12.41 -11.20
N GLN A 129 4.89 -12.06 -12.49
CA GLN A 129 4.89 -10.66 -12.97
C GLN A 129 3.99 -9.71 -12.15
N LYS A 130 2.78 -10.18 -11.79
CA LYS A 130 1.78 -9.42 -11.01
C LYS A 130 2.28 -8.99 -9.62
N VAL A 131 3.25 -9.70 -9.04
CA VAL A 131 3.83 -9.42 -7.71
C VAL A 131 5.18 -8.71 -7.85
N VAL A 132 6.02 -9.18 -8.77
CA VAL A 132 7.38 -8.66 -8.94
C VAL A 132 7.36 -7.21 -9.43
N ILE A 133 6.48 -6.84 -10.36
CA ILE A 133 6.41 -5.47 -10.87
C ILE A 133 6.08 -4.47 -9.74
N PRO A 134 4.97 -4.62 -8.99
CA PRO A 134 4.69 -3.75 -7.85
C PRO A 134 5.82 -3.73 -6.81
N PHE A 135 6.39 -4.89 -6.48
CA PHE A 135 7.44 -4.98 -5.47
C PHE A 135 8.71 -4.22 -5.89
N VAL A 136 9.17 -4.38 -7.13
CA VAL A 136 10.36 -3.68 -7.65
C VAL A 136 10.12 -2.17 -7.71
N ILE A 137 8.95 -1.73 -8.19
CA ILE A 137 8.62 -0.31 -8.25
C ILE A 137 8.57 0.30 -6.84
N LEU A 138 7.97 -0.39 -5.86
CA LEU A 138 7.93 0.06 -4.47
C LEU A 138 9.33 0.16 -3.88
N LEU A 139 10.18 -0.85 -4.11
CA LEU A 139 11.55 -0.87 -3.62
C LEU A 139 12.35 0.30 -4.21
N LEU A 140 12.29 0.52 -5.53
CA LEU A 140 12.90 1.68 -6.18
C LEU A 140 12.39 3.00 -5.59
N THR A 141 11.09 3.13 -5.37
CA THR A 141 10.53 4.35 -4.79
C THR A 141 11.04 4.57 -3.37
N THR A 142 11.14 3.52 -2.56
CA THR A 142 11.66 3.63 -1.19
C THR A 142 13.13 4.04 -1.16
N LEU A 143 13.95 3.56 -2.09
CA LEU A 143 15.34 3.99 -2.23
C LEU A 143 15.43 5.47 -2.62
N ILE A 144 14.57 5.93 -3.54
CA ILE A 144 14.51 7.33 -3.95
C ILE A 144 14.13 8.23 -2.76
N PHE A 145 13.07 7.89 -2.03
CA PHE A 145 12.66 8.67 -0.86
C PHE A 145 13.68 8.62 0.28
N MET A 146 14.36 7.49 0.47
CA MET A 146 15.45 7.38 1.43
C MET A 146 16.59 8.34 1.09
N TYR A 147 17.00 8.41 -0.19
CA TYR A 147 18.03 9.36 -0.65
C TYR A 147 17.59 10.82 -0.50
N ILE A 148 16.33 11.12 -0.87
CA ILE A 148 15.76 12.47 -0.71
C ILE A 148 15.76 12.89 0.77
N MET A 149 15.33 12.02 1.68
CA MET A 149 15.33 12.34 3.11
C MET A 149 16.74 12.49 3.68
N GLN A 150 17.69 11.69 3.21
CA GLN A 150 19.09 11.83 3.60
C GLN A 150 19.69 13.17 3.14
N PHE A 151 19.32 13.64 1.95
CA PHE A 151 19.73 14.95 1.43
C PHE A 151 19.09 16.10 2.23
N ILE A 152 17.81 15.99 2.60
CA ILE A 152 17.09 17.02 3.38
C ILE A 152 17.60 17.11 4.84
N LYS A 153 18.05 15.99 5.44
CA LYS A 153 18.61 15.97 6.80
C LYS A 153 20.05 16.50 6.90
N ARG A 154 20.73 16.72 5.77
CA ARG A 154 22.12 17.18 5.70
C ARG A 154 22.18 18.70 5.57
#